data_AF-H7C0R3-F1
#
_entry.id   AF-H7C0R3-F1
#
_cell.length_a   1.000
_cell.length_b   1.000
_cell.length_c   1.000
_cell.angle_alpha   90.00
_cell.angle_beta   90.00
_cell.angle_gamma   90.00
#
_symmetry.space_group_name_H-M   'P 1'
#
loop_
_entity.id
_entity.type
_entity.pdbx_description
1 polymer ?
#
loop_
_entity_poly.entity_id
_entity_poly.type
_entity_poly.pdbx_seq_one_letter_code
_entity_poly.pdbx_strand_id
1 'polypeptide(L)'
;QWEYGRLNLHYAVVSKRKILQLVATGAVRDWDDPRLFTLTALRRRGFPPEAINNFCARVGVTVAQTTMEPHLLEACVRDVLNDTAPRAMAVLESLRVIITNFPAAKSLDIQVPNFPADETKGFHQVPFAPIVFIERTDFKEEPEPGFKRLAWGQPVGLRHTGYVIELQHVVKGPSGCVESLEVTCRRADAGEKPKAFIHWVSQPLMCEVRLYERLFQHKNPEDPTEVPGGFLSDLNLLVFNRTVTLKEDPGKV
;
A
#
# COMPACT_ATOMS: atom_id res chain seq x y z
N GLN A 1 6.41 45.68 5.28
CA GLN A 1 5.84 44.46 4.67
C GLN A 1 7.01 43.55 4.32
N TRP A 2 6.95 42.27 4.69
CA TRP A 2 7.96 41.27 4.33
C TRP A 2 7.30 40.22 3.44
N GLU A 3 7.99 39.84 2.37
CA GLU A 3 7.49 38.92 1.35
C GLU A 3 8.38 37.69 1.29
N TYR A 4 7.78 36.54 0.98
CA TYR A 4 8.48 35.27 0.83
C TYR A 4 8.00 34.55 -0.44
N GLY A 5 8.86 33.71 -0.99
CA GLY A 5 8.58 32.93 -2.17
C GLY A 5 7.46 31.92 -1.91
N ARG A 6 6.58 31.77 -2.90
CA ARG A 6 5.54 30.74 -2.86
C ARG A 6 6.15 29.35 -2.99
N LEU A 7 5.66 28.41 -2.19
CA LEU A 7 5.88 26.98 -2.40
C LEU A 7 4.98 26.47 -3.53
N ASN A 8 5.60 25.88 -4.54
CA ASN A 8 4.95 25.11 -5.58
C ASN A 8 5.36 23.63 -5.47
N LEU A 9 4.49 22.73 -5.93
CA LEU A 9 4.77 21.31 -5.98
C LEU A 9 4.68 20.85 -7.43
N HIS A 10 5.67 20.07 -7.87
CA HIS A 10 5.61 19.37 -9.15
C HIS A 10 4.45 18.36 -9.15
N TYR A 11 3.93 18.04 -10.34
CA TYR A 11 2.80 17.11 -10.52
C TYR A 11 1.52 17.54 -9.78
N ALA A 12 1.37 18.84 -9.50
CA ALA A 12 0.23 19.38 -8.77
C ALA A 12 -0.13 20.77 -9.28
N VAL A 13 -1.39 21.16 -9.07
CA VAL A 13 -1.85 22.54 -9.24
C VAL A 13 -2.33 23.07 -7.89
N VAL A 14 -1.80 24.21 -7.48
CA VAL A 14 -2.10 24.85 -6.17
C VAL A 14 -2.98 26.10 -6.31
N SER A 15 -3.35 26.47 -7.53
CA SER A 15 -4.20 27.63 -7.80
C SER A 15 -5.67 27.35 -7.51
N LYS A 16 -6.33 28.21 -6.72
CA LYS A 16 -7.77 28.11 -6.40
C LYS A 16 -8.63 27.97 -7.66
N ARG A 17 -8.34 28.78 -8.69
CA ARG A 17 -9.07 28.76 -9.97
C ARG A 17 -8.93 27.42 -10.70
N LYS A 18 -7.75 26.80 -10.65
CA LYS A 18 -7.48 25.52 -11.32
C LYS A 18 -8.12 24.34 -10.58
N ILE A 19 -8.07 24.35 -9.24
CA ILE A 19 -8.77 23.36 -8.43
C ILE A 19 -10.30 23.45 -8.66
N LEU A 20 -10.87 24.66 -8.75
CA LEU A 20 -12.29 24.81 -9.11
C LEU A 20 -12.61 24.19 -10.48
N GLN A 21 -11.73 24.34 -11.46
CA GLN A 21 -11.91 23.70 -12.76
C GLN A 21 -11.86 22.17 -12.66
N LEU A 22 -10.93 21.60 -11.88
CA LEU A 22 -10.86 20.15 -11.65
C LEU A 22 -12.13 19.59 -11.00
N VAL A 23 -12.71 20.32 -10.04
CA VAL A 23 -13.97 19.93 -9.40
C VAL A 23 -15.13 20.07 -10.40
N ALA A 24 -15.20 21.17 -11.13
CA ALA A 24 -16.28 21.44 -12.10
C ALA A 24 -16.30 20.43 -13.26
N THR A 25 -15.13 19.91 -13.68
CA THR A 25 -15.03 18.88 -14.73
C THR A 25 -15.18 17.45 -14.18
N GLY A 26 -15.31 17.27 -12.86
CA GLY A 26 -15.40 15.96 -12.22
C GLY A 26 -14.07 15.18 -12.19
N ALA A 27 -12.94 15.82 -12.54
CA ALA A 27 -11.62 15.19 -12.47
C ALA A 27 -11.24 14.80 -11.02
N VAL A 28 -11.68 15.60 -10.06
CA VAL A 28 -11.57 15.34 -8.62
C VAL A 28 -12.95 15.45 -7.96
N ARG A 29 -13.16 14.70 -6.87
CA ARG A 29 -14.47 14.66 -6.20
C ARG A 29 -14.84 16.00 -5.59
N ASP A 30 -13.92 16.60 -4.85
CA ASP A 30 -14.08 17.88 -4.18
C ASP A 30 -12.70 18.41 -3.71
N TRP A 31 -12.68 19.53 -2.99
CA TRP A 31 -11.50 20.15 -2.35
C TRP A 31 -10.75 19.25 -1.38
N ASP A 32 -11.35 18.16 -0.92
CA ASP A 32 -10.74 17.17 -0.03
C ASP A 32 -10.34 15.88 -0.75
N ASP A 33 -10.39 15.83 -2.09
CA ASP A 33 -9.95 14.67 -2.87
C ASP A 33 -8.47 14.35 -2.55
N PRO A 34 -8.12 13.13 -2.08
CA PRO A 34 -6.76 12.80 -1.65
C PRO A 34 -5.66 12.97 -2.69
N ARG A 35 -5.99 13.17 -3.98
CA ARG A 35 -5.02 13.46 -5.04
C ARG A 35 -4.61 14.95 -5.08
N LEU A 36 -5.30 15.81 -4.35
CA LEU A 36 -4.96 17.23 -4.19
C LEU A 36 -3.98 17.47 -3.02
N PHE A 37 -3.35 18.64 -3.03
CA PHE A 37 -2.42 19.10 -1.98
C PHE A 37 -3.02 20.20 -1.08
N THR A 38 -4.35 20.28 -1.02
CA THR A 38 -5.03 21.11 -0.01
C THR A 38 -4.85 20.46 1.36
N LEU A 39 -4.86 21.26 2.44
CA LEU A 39 -4.72 20.68 3.79
C LEU A 39 -5.86 19.69 4.12
N THR A 40 -7.06 19.94 3.61
CA THR A 40 -8.21 19.03 3.75
C THR A 40 -8.00 17.71 3.00
N ALA A 41 -7.45 17.76 1.78
CA ALA A 41 -7.11 16.56 1.02
C ALA A 41 -5.99 15.76 1.67
N LEU A 42 -4.91 16.43 2.11
CA LEU A 42 -3.79 15.77 2.79
C LEU A 42 -4.26 15.10 4.10
N ARG A 43 -5.14 15.78 4.86
CA ARG A 43 -5.76 15.19 6.05
C ARG A 43 -6.59 13.95 5.70
N ARG A 44 -7.43 14.01 4.65
CA ARG A 44 -8.23 12.86 4.18
C ARG A 44 -7.37 11.72 3.65
N ARG A 45 -6.23 12.03 3.01
CA ARG A 45 -5.22 11.07 2.55
C ARG A 45 -4.52 10.35 3.72
N GLY A 46 -4.62 10.89 4.94
CA GLY A 46 -4.00 10.32 6.15
C GLY A 46 -2.62 10.89 6.47
N PHE A 47 -2.28 12.09 5.97
CA PHE A 47 -0.98 12.71 6.26
C PHE A 47 -0.99 13.29 7.69
N PRO A 48 -0.07 12.88 8.56
CA PRO A 48 0.04 13.45 9.90
C PRO A 48 0.39 14.95 9.83
N PRO A 49 -0.19 15.79 10.71
CA PRO A 49 0.15 17.22 10.75
C PRO A 49 1.64 17.44 11.06
N GLU A 50 2.24 16.57 11.88
CA GLU A 50 3.68 16.58 12.18
C GLU A 50 4.54 16.44 10.91
N ALA A 51 4.16 15.56 9.99
CA ALA A 51 4.88 15.37 8.73
C ALA A 51 4.85 16.62 7.85
N ILE A 52 3.73 17.36 7.85
CA ILE A 52 3.59 18.63 7.12
C ILE A 52 4.51 19.68 7.73
N ASN A 53 4.54 19.79 9.07
CA ASN A 53 5.43 20.71 9.77
C ASN A 53 6.91 20.39 9.50
N ASN A 54 7.28 19.10 9.55
CA ASN A 54 8.63 18.64 9.23
C ASN A 54 9.03 18.98 7.79
N PHE A 55 8.10 18.80 6.84
CA PHE A 55 8.31 19.19 5.45
C PHE A 55 8.54 20.71 5.31
N CYS A 56 7.69 21.55 5.94
CA CYS A 56 7.87 23.00 5.92
C CYS A 56 9.20 23.43 6.55
N ALA A 57 9.62 22.80 7.65
CA ALA A 57 10.91 23.06 8.28
C ALA A 57 12.10 22.71 7.37
N ARG A 58 12.01 21.61 6.61
CA ARG A 58 13.06 21.18 5.66
C ARG A 58 13.15 22.06 4.42
N VAL A 59 12.01 22.51 3.87
CA VAL A 59 11.98 23.41 2.71
C VAL A 59 12.54 24.79 3.07
N GLY A 60 12.26 25.26 4.29
CA GLY A 60 12.66 26.59 4.75
C GLY A 60 11.85 27.70 4.09
N VAL A 61 12.17 28.94 4.46
CA VAL A 61 11.52 30.14 3.93
C VAL A 61 12.58 31.02 3.29
N THR A 62 12.43 31.28 1.99
CA THR A 62 13.31 32.18 1.23
C THR A 62 12.47 33.15 0.42
N VAL A 63 13.11 34.19 -0.13
CA VAL A 63 12.44 35.11 -1.07
C VAL A 63 12.25 34.51 -2.47
N ALA A 64 12.98 33.45 -2.81
CA ALA A 64 12.91 32.80 -4.12
C ALA A 64 11.70 31.88 -4.21
N GLN A 65 11.00 31.91 -5.36
CA GLN A 65 9.99 30.90 -5.63
C GLN A 65 10.64 29.53 -5.69
N THR A 66 10.02 28.57 -5.01
CA THR A 66 10.60 27.26 -4.80
C THR A 66 9.59 26.21 -5.24
N THR A 67 9.98 25.37 -6.20
CA THR A 67 9.19 24.23 -6.64
C THR A 67 9.82 22.95 -6.10
N MET A 68 9.03 22.12 -5.43
CA MET A 68 9.49 20.92 -4.75
C MET A 68 8.87 19.66 -5.34
N GLU A 69 9.62 18.56 -5.28
CA GLU A 69 9.12 17.24 -5.61
C GLU A 69 8.20 16.71 -4.49
N PRO A 70 7.00 16.16 -4.80
CA PRO A 70 6.12 15.57 -3.80
C PRO A 70 6.76 14.51 -2.91
N HIS A 71 7.78 13.80 -3.43
CA HIS A 71 8.51 12.77 -2.71
C HIS A 71 9.14 13.26 -1.39
N LEU A 72 9.50 14.54 -1.28
CA LEU A 72 10.04 15.08 -0.04
C LEU A 72 8.97 15.14 1.06
N LEU A 73 7.76 15.55 0.71
CA LEU A 73 6.61 15.51 1.63
C LEU A 73 6.27 14.06 1.98
N GLU A 74 6.22 13.17 0.99
CA GLU A 74 5.96 11.74 1.20
C GLU A 74 7.03 11.07 2.06
N ALA A 75 8.29 11.52 1.98
CA ALA A 75 9.36 11.07 2.87
C ALA A 75 9.10 11.48 4.33
N CYS A 76 8.73 12.75 4.56
CA CYS A 76 8.38 13.21 5.91
C CYS A 76 7.18 12.43 6.48
N VAL A 77 6.21 12.08 5.64
CA VAL A 77 5.06 11.24 6.03
C VAL A 77 5.50 9.82 6.37
N ARG A 78 6.35 9.21 5.55
CA ARG A 78 6.90 7.87 5.81
C ARG A 78 7.69 7.81 7.11
N ASP A 79 8.50 8.83 7.40
CA ASP A 79 9.28 8.92 8.64
C ASP A 79 8.32 8.90 9.86
N VAL A 80 7.29 9.75 9.88
CA VAL A 80 6.33 9.82 10.99
C VAL A 80 5.51 8.54 11.10
N LEU A 81 4.97 8.02 9.98
CA LEU A 81 4.14 6.82 10.00
C LEU A 81 4.92 5.55 10.35
N ASN A 82 6.22 5.50 10.05
CA ASN A 82 7.08 4.39 10.48
C ASN A 82 7.07 4.23 12.01
N ASP A 83 6.98 5.33 12.77
CA ASP A 83 7.08 5.26 14.23
C ASP A 83 5.73 5.26 14.94
N THR A 84 4.66 5.67 14.23
CA THR A 84 3.32 5.90 14.80
C THR A 84 2.24 4.97 14.28
N ALA A 85 2.37 4.40 13.08
CA ALA A 85 1.36 3.50 12.51
C ALA A 85 1.58 2.03 12.93
N PRO A 86 0.61 1.38 13.59
CA PRO A 86 0.70 -0.05 13.85
C PRO A 86 0.66 -0.83 12.54
N ARG A 87 1.43 -1.91 12.45
CA ARG A 87 1.51 -2.76 11.26
C ARG A 87 0.32 -3.69 11.23
N ALA A 88 -0.32 -3.79 10.07
CA ALA A 88 -1.36 -4.76 9.77
C ALA A 88 -1.02 -5.52 8.49
N MET A 89 -1.68 -6.66 8.27
CA MET A 89 -1.60 -7.40 7.01
C MET A 89 -2.91 -7.22 6.22
N ALA A 90 -2.75 -7.00 4.92
CA ALA A 90 -3.81 -6.73 3.97
C ALA A 90 -3.47 -7.43 2.67
N VAL A 91 -4.45 -8.04 1.99
CA VAL A 91 -4.24 -8.65 0.67
C VAL A 91 -5.10 -7.95 -0.36
N LEU A 92 -4.47 -7.25 -1.30
CA LEU A 92 -5.13 -6.39 -2.28
C LEU A 92 -5.69 -7.19 -3.47
N GLU A 93 -4.92 -8.14 -3.99
CA GLU A 93 -5.32 -9.06 -5.04
C GLU A 93 -5.32 -10.47 -4.49
N SER A 94 -6.42 -10.89 -3.86
CA SER A 94 -6.44 -12.17 -3.16
C SER A 94 -6.29 -13.37 -4.09
N LEU A 95 -5.34 -14.24 -3.75
CA LEU A 95 -5.24 -15.62 -4.21
C LEU A 95 -5.47 -16.56 -3.03
N ARG A 96 -6.47 -17.43 -3.15
CA ARG A 96 -6.83 -18.40 -2.11
C ARG A 96 -5.79 -19.52 -2.04
N VAL A 97 -5.36 -19.87 -0.84
CA VAL A 97 -4.41 -20.95 -0.57
C VAL A 97 -4.99 -21.89 0.48
N ILE A 98 -4.95 -23.19 0.20
CA ILE A 98 -5.47 -24.27 1.05
C ILE A 98 -4.28 -25.09 1.55
N ILE A 99 -4.07 -25.09 2.86
CA ILE A 99 -3.03 -25.87 3.52
C ILE A 99 -3.59 -27.26 3.85
N THR A 100 -3.17 -28.27 3.10
CA THR A 100 -3.76 -29.62 3.15
C THR A 100 -3.36 -30.43 4.39
N ASN A 101 -2.18 -30.15 4.95
CA ASN A 101 -1.65 -30.78 6.16
C ASN A 101 -1.61 -29.80 7.35
N PHE A 102 -2.65 -28.97 7.51
CA PHE A 102 -2.68 -27.94 8.55
C PHE A 102 -2.42 -28.54 9.95
N PRO A 103 -1.54 -27.95 10.78
CA PRO A 103 -0.93 -28.62 11.93
C PRO A 103 -1.84 -28.72 13.17
N ALA A 104 -3.04 -28.17 13.12
CA ALA A 104 -3.95 -28.11 14.26
C ALA A 104 -5.41 -28.36 13.86
N ALA A 105 -6.25 -28.81 14.80
CA ALA A 105 -7.67 -29.03 14.55
C ALA A 105 -8.49 -27.73 14.45
N LYS A 106 -7.96 -26.62 14.97
CA LYS A 106 -8.58 -25.28 15.00
C LYS A 106 -7.56 -24.23 14.56
N SER A 107 -8.03 -23.01 14.30
CA SER A 107 -7.14 -21.89 14.02
C SER A 107 -6.20 -21.60 15.18
N LEU A 108 -5.00 -21.14 14.84
CA LEU A 108 -3.96 -20.74 15.79
C LEU A 108 -3.91 -19.21 15.86
N ASP A 109 -3.78 -18.65 17.05
CA ASP A 109 -3.58 -17.20 17.21
C ASP A 109 -2.09 -16.88 17.13
N ILE A 110 -1.73 -16.09 16.10
CA ILE A 110 -0.37 -15.67 15.82
C ILE A 110 -0.16 -14.27 16.39
N GLN A 111 0.79 -14.11 17.30
CA GLN A 111 1.19 -12.80 17.80
C GLN A 111 2.03 -12.05 16.77
N VAL A 112 1.59 -10.84 16.46
CA VAL A 112 2.26 -9.95 15.52
C VAL A 112 2.61 -8.63 16.24
N PRO A 113 3.88 -8.20 16.22
CA PRO A 113 4.25 -6.94 16.84
C PRO A 113 3.62 -5.76 16.10
N ASN A 114 3.05 -4.82 16.85
CA ASN A 114 2.47 -3.60 16.27
C ASN A 114 3.55 -2.75 15.60
N PHE A 115 4.76 -2.74 16.15
CA PHE A 115 5.90 -1.97 15.66
C PHE A 115 7.13 -2.88 15.58
N PRO A 116 7.58 -3.27 14.36
CA PRO A 116 8.71 -4.20 14.21
C PRO A 116 10.04 -3.72 14.81
N ALA A 117 10.24 -2.40 14.91
CA ALA A 117 11.44 -1.82 15.50
C ALA A 117 11.37 -1.71 17.04
N ASP A 118 10.18 -1.86 17.62
CA ASP A 118 9.94 -1.68 19.05
C ASP A 118 8.75 -2.52 19.52
N GLU A 119 9.04 -3.75 19.92
CA GLU A 119 8.05 -4.71 20.41
C GLU A 119 7.41 -4.27 21.74
N THR A 120 8.01 -3.32 22.47
CA THR A 120 7.42 -2.78 23.71
C THR A 120 6.11 -2.03 23.47
N LYS A 121 5.87 -1.60 22.22
CA LYS A 121 4.63 -0.96 21.78
C LYS A 121 3.48 -1.96 21.51
N GLY A 122 3.63 -3.19 21.96
CA GLY A 122 2.57 -4.18 22.02
C GLY A 122 2.40 -5.03 20.76
N PHE A 123 1.43 -5.93 20.85
CA PHE A 123 1.15 -6.96 19.87
C PHE A 123 -0.35 -7.05 19.62
N HIS A 124 -0.70 -7.59 18.45
CA HIS A 124 -2.06 -8.02 18.13
C HIS A 124 -2.06 -9.49 17.69
N GLN A 125 -3.21 -10.15 17.80
CA GLN A 125 -3.37 -11.57 17.47
C GLN A 125 -3.97 -11.71 16.07
N VAL A 126 -3.42 -12.58 15.23
CA VAL A 126 -3.92 -12.89 13.87
C VAL A 126 -4.30 -14.36 13.77
N PRO A 127 -5.53 -14.73 13.38
CA PRO A 127 -5.90 -16.13 13.23
C PRO A 127 -5.18 -16.72 12.01
N PHE A 128 -4.52 -17.85 12.21
CA PHE A 128 -3.97 -18.71 11.18
C PHE A 128 -4.84 -19.96 11.07
N ALA A 129 -5.44 -20.17 9.90
CA ALA A 129 -6.36 -21.27 9.64
C ALA A 129 -5.95 -22.04 8.37
N PRO A 130 -6.56 -23.21 8.08
CA PRO A 130 -6.23 -24.00 6.89
C PRO A 130 -6.38 -23.27 5.56
N ILE A 131 -7.24 -22.24 5.52
CA ILE A 131 -7.41 -21.38 4.35
C ILE A 131 -6.81 -20.01 4.67
N VAL A 132 -5.87 -19.59 3.83
CA VAL A 132 -5.27 -18.25 3.85
C VAL A 132 -5.39 -17.61 2.48
N PHE A 133 -5.24 -16.30 2.45
CA PHE A 133 -5.13 -15.52 1.22
C PHE A 133 -3.77 -14.84 1.19
N ILE A 134 -3.16 -14.83 0.02
CA ILE A 134 -1.90 -14.13 -0.28
C ILE A 134 -2.12 -13.20 -1.47
N GLU A 135 -1.18 -12.32 -1.75
CA GLU A 135 -1.22 -11.56 -3.01
C GLU A 135 -1.07 -12.50 -4.20
N ARG A 136 -1.87 -12.29 -5.22
CA ARG A 136 -1.76 -12.97 -6.51
C ARG A 136 -0.36 -12.81 -7.11
N THR A 137 0.28 -11.65 -6.88
CA THR A 137 1.64 -11.35 -7.35
C THR A 137 2.74 -12.08 -6.58
N ASP A 138 2.42 -12.73 -5.46
CA ASP A 138 3.37 -13.54 -4.67
C ASP A 138 3.39 -15.02 -5.10
N PHE A 139 2.61 -15.38 -6.13
CA PHE A 139 2.67 -16.68 -6.78
C PHE A 139 2.97 -16.55 -8.28
N LYS A 140 3.85 -17.41 -8.80
CA LYS A 140 4.06 -17.60 -10.24
C LYS A 140 4.27 -19.06 -10.59
N GLU A 141 3.63 -19.51 -11.67
CA GLU A 141 3.88 -20.84 -12.25
C GLU A 141 5.26 -20.89 -12.92
N GLU A 142 5.59 -19.85 -13.68
CA GLU A 142 6.87 -19.67 -14.38
C GLU A 142 7.59 -18.43 -13.83
N PRO A 143 8.44 -18.59 -12.79
CA PRO A 143 9.13 -17.46 -12.18
C PRO A 143 10.30 -16.95 -13.03
N GLU A 144 10.39 -15.63 -13.19
CA GLU A 144 11.56 -14.96 -13.75
C GLU A 144 12.79 -15.05 -12.83
N PRO A 145 14.02 -14.92 -13.37
CA PRO A 145 15.23 -14.83 -12.55
C PRO A 145 15.11 -13.76 -11.47
N GLY A 146 15.36 -14.16 -10.21
CA GLY A 146 15.26 -13.26 -9.06
C GLY A 146 13.90 -13.26 -8.34
N PHE A 147 12.89 -13.95 -8.85
CA PHE A 147 11.63 -14.16 -8.12
C PHE A 147 11.85 -15.06 -6.90
N LYS A 148 11.52 -14.57 -5.70
CA LYS A 148 11.79 -15.25 -4.41
C LYS A 148 10.55 -15.78 -3.68
N ARG A 149 9.35 -15.54 -4.20
CA ARG A 149 8.07 -15.94 -3.56
C ARG A 149 7.62 -17.31 -4.04
N LEU A 150 6.36 -17.67 -3.85
CA LEU A 150 5.86 -19.02 -4.08
C LEU A 150 5.90 -19.41 -5.56
N ALA A 151 6.54 -20.52 -5.87
CA ALA A 151 6.50 -21.15 -7.18
C ALA A 151 6.72 -22.67 -7.04
N TRP A 152 6.61 -23.43 -8.14
CA TRP A 152 6.93 -24.86 -8.14
C TRP A 152 8.36 -25.12 -7.66
N GLY A 153 8.52 -25.99 -6.66
CA GLY A 153 9.82 -26.28 -6.02
C GLY A 153 10.45 -25.10 -5.28
N GLN A 154 9.72 -23.99 -5.10
CA GLN A 154 10.19 -22.80 -4.39
C GLN A 154 9.22 -22.45 -3.25
N PRO A 155 9.49 -22.98 -2.03
CA PRO A 155 8.66 -22.69 -0.88
C PRO A 155 8.83 -21.26 -0.37
N VAL A 156 7.81 -20.74 0.31
CA VAL A 156 7.80 -19.38 0.87
C VAL A 156 7.35 -19.40 2.34
N GLY A 157 7.94 -18.54 3.16
CA GLY A 157 7.52 -18.37 4.54
C GLY A 157 6.24 -17.54 4.66
N LEU A 158 5.34 -17.92 5.56
CA LEU A 158 4.23 -17.07 5.96
C LEU A 158 4.70 -16.19 7.13
N ARG A 159 4.61 -14.87 6.98
CA ARG A 159 5.14 -13.92 7.97
C ARG A 159 4.53 -14.16 9.36
N HIS A 160 5.36 -14.14 10.40
CA HIS A 160 5.01 -14.33 11.83
C HIS A 160 4.51 -15.72 12.24
N THR A 161 4.05 -16.59 11.34
CA THR A 161 3.47 -17.89 11.73
C THR A 161 4.51 -18.90 12.20
N GLY A 162 5.77 -18.76 11.76
CA GLY A 162 6.80 -19.78 11.92
C GLY A 162 6.65 -20.97 10.95
N TYR A 163 5.77 -20.87 9.96
CA TYR A 163 5.53 -21.90 8.95
C TYR A 163 5.99 -21.49 7.55
N VAL A 164 6.42 -22.48 6.80
CA VAL A 164 6.80 -22.40 5.38
C VAL A 164 5.82 -23.24 4.59
N ILE A 165 5.28 -22.68 3.51
CA ILE A 165 4.36 -23.37 2.60
C ILE A 165 5.05 -23.77 1.31
N GLU A 166 4.63 -24.91 0.75
CA GLU A 166 5.16 -25.48 -0.48
C GLU A 166 4.03 -25.94 -1.40
N LEU A 167 4.10 -25.50 -2.65
CA LEU A 167 3.07 -25.78 -3.65
C LEU A 167 2.98 -27.27 -3.97
N GLN A 168 1.75 -27.79 -3.96
CA GLN A 168 1.44 -29.17 -4.35
C GLN A 168 0.59 -29.21 -5.61
N HIS A 169 -0.39 -28.31 -5.72
CA HIS A 169 -1.31 -28.30 -6.84
C HIS A 169 -1.84 -26.90 -7.13
N VAL A 170 -2.01 -26.58 -8.42
CA VAL A 170 -2.58 -25.31 -8.90
C VAL A 170 -3.98 -25.60 -9.42
N VAL A 171 -5.00 -25.07 -8.74
CA VAL A 171 -6.40 -25.21 -9.16
C VAL A 171 -6.73 -24.08 -10.12
N LYS A 172 -7.00 -24.44 -11.38
CA LYS A 172 -7.38 -23.49 -12.44
C LYS A 172 -8.88 -23.55 -12.70
N GLY A 173 -9.46 -22.39 -12.95
CA GLY A 173 -10.85 -22.26 -13.37
C GLY A 173 -11.06 -22.60 -14.86
N PRO A 174 -12.30 -22.54 -15.34
CA PRO A 174 -12.64 -22.83 -16.74
C PRO A 174 -11.92 -21.94 -17.77
N SER A 175 -11.52 -20.72 -17.38
CA SER A 175 -10.77 -19.79 -18.23
C SER A 175 -9.26 -20.06 -18.26
N GLY A 176 -8.77 -21.06 -17.52
CA GLY A 176 -7.33 -21.31 -17.32
C GLY A 176 -6.69 -20.37 -16.29
N CYS A 177 -7.44 -19.43 -15.70
CA CYS A 177 -6.93 -18.57 -14.62
C CYS A 177 -6.76 -19.36 -13.32
N VAL A 178 -5.72 -19.04 -12.54
CA VAL A 178 -5.47 -19.64 -11.23
C VAL A 178 -6.51 -19.14 -10.22
N GLU A 179 -7.32 -20.05 -9.70
CA GLU A 179 -8.37 -19.77 -8.72
C GLU A 179 -7.88 -19.98 -7.28
N SER A 180 -7.16 -21.09 -7.06
CA SER A 180 -6.59 -21.39 -5.75
C SER A 180 -5.35 -22.28 -5.85
N LEU A 181 -4.60 -22.33 -4.76
CA LEU A 181 -3.43 -23.19 -4.59
C LEU A 181 -3.67 -24.18 -3.47
N GLU A 182 -3.25 -25.42 -3.66
CA GLU A 182 -3.11 -26.39 -2.59
C GLU A 182 -1.64 -26.51 -2.23
N VAL A 183 -1.35 -26.36 -0.94
CA VAL A 183 0.00 -26.35 -0.41
C VAL A 183 0.10 -27.28 0.78
N THR A 184 1.30 -27.77 1.05
CA THR A 184 1.65 -28.30 2.36
C THR A 184 2.37 -27.22 3.15
N CYS A 185 2.41 -27.37 4.47
CA CYS A 185 3.22 -26.54 5.34
C CYS A 185 4.14 -27.39 6.22
N ARG A 186 5.25 -26.79 6.63
CA ARG A 186 6.16 -27.31 7.65
C ARG A 186 6.63 -26.17 8.54
N ARG A 187 7.14 -26.48 9.73
CA ARG A 187 7.81 -25.48 10.55
C ARG A 187 9.06 -24.96 9.84
N ALA A 188 9.35 -23.67 10.01
CA ALA A 188 10.48 -23.01 9.38
C ALA A 188 11.84 -23.52 9.88
N ASP A 189 11.89 -24.11 11.08
CA ASP A 189 13.08 -24.73 11.69
C ASP A 189 13.30 -26.20 11.26
N ALA A 190 12.32 -26.83 10.63
CA ALA A 190 12.35 -28.25 10.26
C ALA A 190 12.93 -28.54 8.87
N GLY A 191 13.49 -27.56 8.18
CA GLY A 191 14.04 -27.73 6.83
C GLY A 191 14.75 -26.49 6.31
N GLU A 192 15.01 -26.44 4.99
CA GLU A 192 15.69 -25.31 4.37
C GLU A 192 14.91 -24.00 4.60
N LYS A 193 15.64 -22.91 4.86
CA LYS A 193 15.01 -21.59 5.06
C LYS A 193 14.47 -21.09 3.71
N PRO A 194 13.24 -20.56 3.66
CA PRO A 194 12.69 -20.01 2.42
C PRO A 194 13.47 -18.76 2.00
N LYS A 195 13.45 -18.44 0.70
CA LYS A 195 14.11 -17.25 0.15
C LYS A 195 13.42 -15.94 0.54
N ALA A 196 12.15 -16.00 0.92
CA ALA A 196 11.34 -14.85 1.31
C ALA A 196 10.23 -15.24 2.29
N PHE A 197 9.70 -14.24 2.99
CA PHE A 197 8.47 -14.32 3.77
C PHE A 197 7.44 -13.35 3.17
N ILE A 198 6.22 -13.82 2.94
CA ILE A 198 5.12 -13.02 2.38
C ILE A 198 4.05 -12.75 3.45
N HIS A 199 3.33 -11.65 3.31
CA HIS A 199 2.15 -11.40 4.13
C HIS A 199 0.99 -12.28 3.66
N TRP A 200 0.04 -12.46 4.55
CA TRP A 200 -1.12 -13.31 4.36
C TRP A 200 -2.23 -12.85 5.29
N VAL A 201 -3.46 -13.27 4.98
CA VAL A 201 -4.62 -13.06 5.85
C VAL A 201 -5.46 -14.33 5.91
N SER A 202 -6.10 -14.59 7.03
CA SER A 202 -7.14 -15.61 7.18
C SER A 202 -8.33 -15.01 7.90
N GLN A 203 -9.52 -15.57 7.66
CA GLN A 203 -10.80 -15.07 8.18
C GLN A 203 -10.93 -13.55 8.06
N PRO A 204 -10.77 -13.01 6.85
CA PRO A 204 -10.57 -11.58 6.67
C PRO A 204 -11.87 -10.77 6.74
N LEU A 205 -11.71 -9.50 7.07
CA LEU A 205 -12.73 -8.47 6.94
C LEU A 205 -12.64 -7.83 5.56
N MET A 206 -13.79 -7.67 4.91
CA MET A 206 -13.87 -7.07 3.58
C MET A 206 -13.92 -5.54 3.70
N CYS A 207 -13.07 -4.84 2.95
CA CYS A 207 -13.10 -3.39 2.86
C CYS A 207 -12.81 -2.89 1.44
N GLU A 208 -13.03 -1.59 1.20
CA GLU A 208 -12.54 -0.90 0.01
C GLU A 208 -11.18 -0.27 0.31
N VAL A 209 -10.17 -0.51 -0.52
CA VAL A 209 -8.91 0.23 -0.51
C VAL A 209 -8.82 1.07 -1.78
N ARG A 210 -8.45 2.34 -1.59
CA ARG A 210 -8.25 3.30 -2.67
C ARG A 210 -6.77 3.58 -2.81
N LEU A 211 -6.20 3.16 -3.92
CA LEU A 211 -4.81 3.44 -4.26
C LEU A 211 -4.77 4.75 -5.05
N TYR A 212 -4.10 5.75 -4.51
CA TYR A 212 -3.95 7.06 -5.12
C TYR A 212 -2.57 7.19 -5.77
N GLU A 213 -2.56 7.56 -7.04
CA GLU A 213 -1.36 8.01 -7.75
C GLU A 213 -1.34 9.53 -7.91
N ARG A 214 -0.29 10.05 -8.54
CA ARG A 214 -0.19 11.47 -8.89
C ARG A 214 -1.34 11.85 -9.81
N LEU A 215 -1.91 13.03 -9.60
CA LEU A 215 -3.03 13.53 -10.42
C LEU A 215 -2.62 13.91 -11.85
N PHE A 216 -1.36 14.31 -12.04
CA PHE A 216 -0.82 14.77 -13.31
C PHE A 216 0.32 13.88 -13.78
N GLN A 217 0.42 13.66 -15.10
CA GLN A 217 1.45 12.82 -15.69
C GLN A 217 2.77 13.57 -15.81
N HIS A 218 2.73 14.86 -16.16
CA HIS A 218 3.91 15.70 -16.34
C HIS A 218 4.33 16.43 -15.07
N LYS A 219 5.62 16.77 -15.01
CA LYS A 219 6.24 17.46 -13.88
C LYS A 219 5.68 18.87 -13.73
N ASN A 220 5.46 19.55 -14.85
CA ASN A 220 4.88 20.89 -14.89
C ASN A 220 3.57 20.85 -15.71
N PRO A 221 2.43 20.45 -15.11
CA PRO A 221 1.17 20.32 -15.84
C PRO A 221 0.64 21.66 -16.39
N GLU A 222 1.20 22.77 -15.92
CA GLU A 222 0.83 24.13 -16.35
C GLU A 222 1.70 24.66 -17.51
N ASP A 223 2.76 23.95 -17.89
CA ASP A 223 3.67 24.37 -18.95
C ASP A 223 3.07 24.03 -20.32
N PRO A 224 2.80 25.01 -21.21
CA PRO A 224 2.24 24.76 -22.53
C PRO A 224 3.19 24.02 -23.48
N THR A 225 4.49 23.98 -23.17
CA THR A 225 5.48 23.21 -23.95
C THR A 225 5.42 21.72 -23.60
N GLU A 226 5.19 21.38 -22.32
CA GLU A 226 4.98 19.99 -21.86
C GLU A 226 3.53 19.55 -22.13
N VAL A 227 2.55 20.44 -21.92
CA VAL A 227 1.11 20.16 -22.01
C VAL A 227 0.40 21.18 -22.90
N PRO A 228 0.49 21.04 -24.25
CA PRO A 228 -0.13 21.98 -25.18
C PRO A 228 -1.65 22.10 -25.05
N GLY A 229 -2.33 21.03 -24.60
CA GLY A 229 -3.77 20.99 -24.35
C GLY A 229 -4.21 21.65 -23.04
N GLY A 230 -3.25 22.18 -22.26
CA GLY A 230 -3.46 22.70 -20.92
C GLY A 230 -3.61 21.60 -19.86
N PHE A 231 -3.42 21.96 -18.59
CA PHE A 231 -3.31 20.99 -17.49
C PHE A 231 -4.44 19.95 -17.37
N LEU A 232 -5.65 20.24 -17.84
CA LEU A 232 -6.75 19.26 -17.82
C LEU A 232 -6.53 18.09 -18.78
N SER A 233 -5.73 18.25 -19.85
CA SER A 233 -5.36 17.13 -20.72
C SER A 233 -4.26 16.26 -20.14
N ASP A 234 -3.65 16.66 -19.02
CA ASP A 234 -2.53 15.97 -18.37
C ASP A 234 -2.94 15.09 -17.19
N LEU A 235 -4.23 14.86 -17.02
CA LEU A 235 -4.74 14.10 -15.88
C LEU A 235 -4.34 12.62 -15.97
N ASN A 236 -3.85 12.09 -14.87
CA ASN A 236 -3.80 10.65 -14.62
C ASN A 236 -5.12 10.25 -13.94
N LEU A 237 -6.02 9.66 -14.72
CA LEU A 237 -7.34 9.25 -14.26
C LEU A 237 -7.34 7.87 -13.58
N LEU A 238 -6.18 7.22 -13.44
CA LEU A 238 -6.07 5.93 -12.79
C LEU A 238 -6.29 6.09 -11.27
N VAL A 239 -7.52 5.83 -10.84
CA VAL A 239 -7.84 5.52 -9.44
C VAL A 239 -8.19 4.05 -9.37
N PHE A 240 -7.28 3.24 -8.83
CA PHE A 240 -7.55 1.84 -8.60
C PHE A 240 -8.36 1.71 -7.30
N ASN A 241 -9.67 1.49 -7.44
CA ASN A 241 -10.48 0.98 -6.36
C ASN A 241 -10.29 -0.54 -6.35
N ARG A 242 -9.81 -1.08 -5.24
CA ARG A 242 -9.72 -2.52 -5.04
C ARG A 242 -10.57 -2.89 -3.84
N THR A 243 -11.40 -3.92 -4.00
CA THR A 243 -11.99 -4.60 -2.84
C THR A 243 -10.89 -5.45 -2.24
N VAL A 244 -10.60 -5.20 -0.97
CA VAL A 244 -9.45 -5.76 -0.26
C VAL A 244 -9.94 -6.52 0.94
N THR A 245 -9.11 -7.48 1.27
CA THR A 245 -9.31 -8.45 2.32
C THR A 245 -8.36 -8.04 3.44
N LEU A 246 -8.86 -7.26 4.41
CA LEU A 246 -8.11 -6.77 5.56
C LEU A 246 -8.24 -7.71 6.76
N LYS A 247 -7.37 -7.51 7.75
CA LYS A 247 -7.72 -7.82 9.13
C LYS A 247 -7.73 -6.53 9.94
N GLU A 248 -8.82 -6.29 10.64
CA GLU A 248 -8.90 -5.29 11.70
C GLU A 248 -8.44 -5.94 13.02
N ASP A 249 -7.70 -5.17 13.80
CA ASP A 249 -7.50 -5.47 15.21
C ASP A 249 -8.75 -4.95 15.94
N PRO A 250 -9.48 -5.76 16.74
CA PRO A 250 -10.74 -5.34 17.38
C PRO A 250 -10.61 -4.18 18.40
N GLY A 251 -9.48 -3.47 18.44
CA GLY A 251 -9.12 -2.52 19.47
C GLY A 251 -9.27 -1.03 19.16
N LYS A 252 -9.64 -0.58 17.93
CA LYS A 252 -9.82 0.86 17.64
C LYS A 252 -10.85 1.12 16.53
N VAL A 253 -12.08 1.43 16.95
CA VAL A 253 -13.04 2.29 16.21
C VAL A 253 -12.85 3.73 16.68
#